data_AF-A0A6J2T2M8-F1
#
_entry.id   AF-A0A6J2T2M8-F1
#
_cell.length_a   1.000
_cell.length_b   1.000
_cell.length_c   1.000
_cell.angle_alpha   90.00
_cell.angle_beta   90.00
_cell.angle_gamma   90.00
#
_symmetry.space_group_name_H-M   'P 1'
#
loop_
_entity.id
_entity.type
_entity.pdbx_description
1 polymer ?
#
loop_
_entity_poly.entity_id
_entity_poly.type
_entity_poly.pdbx_seq_one_letter_code
_entity_poly.pdbx_strand_id
1 'polypeptide(L)'
;MAIDYLFYWLLLSMPVRFVLYTVHVYLQNLIALLQLTNDALSLIMELLVLSRRSIRRLRRYIGPVPLINRLLHIVYYELTTLGFFIKLFSLLLRIPVKVLTRLSRLFRICAHGRTWVLMMRLR
;
A
#
# COMPACT_ATOMS: atom_id res chain seq x y z
N MET A 1 -15.77 -17.60 43.70
CA MET A 1 -14.37 -17.14 43.86
C MET A 1 -13.54 -17.30 42.59
N ALA A 2 -13.22 -18.50 42.07
CA ALA A 2 -12.41 -18.61 40.85
C ALA A 2 -13.04 -17.94 39.61
N ILE A 3 -14.38 -17.97 39.51
CA ILE A 3 -15.16 -17.38 38.41
C ILE A 3 -15.09 -15.84 38.43
N ASP A 4 -15.08 -15.24 39.62
CA ASP A 4 -15.09 -13.78 39.79
C ASP A 4 -13.75 -13.16 39.37
N TYR A 5 -12.63 -13.80 39.71
CA TYR A 5 -11.28 -13.39 39.26
C TYR A 5 -11.11 -13.51 37.74
N LEU A 6 -11.74 -14.53 37.13
CA LEU A 6 -11.68 -14.78 35.70
C LEU A 6 -12.50 -13.73 34.94
N PHE A 7 -13.66 -13.35 35.47
CA PHE A 7 -14.48 -12.27 34.94
C PHE A 7 -13.78 -10.92 35.05
N TYR A 8 -13.10 -10.65 36.18
CA TYR A 8 -12.29 -9.44 36.39
C TYR A 8 -11.13 -9.35 35.40
N TRP A 9 -10.41 -10.45 35.17
CA TRP A 9 -9.34 -10.52 34.17
C TRP A 9 -9.85 -10.33 32.75
N LEU A 10 -11.03 -10.87 32.44
CA LEU A 10 -11.68 -10.68 31.15
C LEU A 10 -12.02 -9.19 30.93
N LEU A 11 -12.62 -8.55 31.94
CA LEU A 11 -13.00 -7.14 31.94
C LEU A 11 -11.78 -6.22 31.80
N LEU A 12 -10.70 -6.51 32.55
CA LEU A 12 -9.43 -5.77 32.48
C LEU A 12 -8.73 -5.93 31.12
N SER A 13 -8.99 -7.04 30.43
CA SER A 13 -8.44 -7.30 29.09
C SER A 13 -9.22 -6.63 27.95
N MET A 14 -10.46 -6.18 28.17
CA MET A 14 -11.30 -5.51 27.17
C MET A 14 -10.70 -4.21 26.60
N PRO A 15 -10.17 -3.26 27.40
CA PRO A 15 -9.54 -2.05 26.85
C PRO A 15 -8.33 -2.38 25.98
N VAL A 16 -7.52 -3.39 26.38
CA VAL A 16 -6.38 -3.85 25.59
C VAL A 16 -6.85 -4.46 24.26
N ARG A 17 -7.95 -5.23 24.25
CA ARG A 17 -8.54 -5.78 23.02
C ARG A 17 -9.06 -4.68 22.10
N PHE A 18 -9.73 -3.68 22.66
CA PHE A 18 -10.21 -2.54 21.89
C PHE A 18 -9.05 -1.81 21.21
N VAL A 19 -7.97 -1.53 21.93
CA VAL A 19 -6.75 -0.91 21.37
C VAL A 19 -6.10 -1.78 20.28
N LEU A 20 -5.97 -3.09 20.51
CA LEU A 20 -5.41 -4.01 19.50
C LEU A 20 -6.29 -4.07 18.24
N TYR A 21 -7.61 -4.02 18.39
CA TYR A 21 -8.53 -3.99 17.27
C TYR A 21 -8.47 -2.66 16.51
N THR A 22 -8.42 -1.53 17.20
CA THR A 22 -8.26 -0.22 16.54
C THR A 22 -6.94 -0.13 15.78
N VAL A 23 -5.84 -0.66 16.34
CA VAL A 23 -4.56 -0.76 15.64
C VAL A 23 -4.65 -1.67 14.41
N HIS A 24 -5.36 -2.81 14.52
CA HIS A 24 -5.59 -3.70 13.40
C HIS A 24 -6.36 -3.01 12.25
N VAL A 25 -7.45 -2.31 12.57
CA VAL A 25 -8.25 -1.56 11.59
C VAL A 25 -7.43 -0.44 10.95
N TYR A 26 -6.65 0.30 11.74
CA TYR A 26 -5.76 1.33 11.22
C TYR A 26 -4.73 0.75 10.24
N LEU A 27 -4.11 -0.38 10.58
CA LEU A 27 -3.16 -1.07 9.71
C LEU A 27 -3.82 -1.54 8.40
N GLN A 28 -5.08 -2.01 8.46
CA GLN A 28 -5.83 -2.38 7.25
C GLN A 28 -6.09 -1.17 6.35
N ASN A 29 -6.52 -0.04 6.93
CA ASN A 29 -6.74 1.19 6.17
C ASN A 29 -5.44 1.69 5.51
N LEU A 30 -4.31 1.57 6.21
CA LEU A 30 -3.02 1.96 5.68
C LEU A 30 -2.54 1.03 4.54
N ILE A 31 -2.83 -0.28 4.64
CA ILE A 31 -2.60 -1.23 3.54
C ILE A 31 -3.45 -0.86 2.33
N ALA A 32 -4.73 -0.57 2.52
CA ALA A 32 -5.65 -0.17 1.44
C ALA A 32 -5.18 1.12 0.76
N LEU A 33 -4.73 2.11 1.54
CA LEU A 33 -4.17 3.36 1.00
C LEU A 33 -2.93 3.11 0.14
N LEU A 34 -2.02 2.23 0.60
CA LEU A 34 -0.82 1.86 -0.15
C LEU A 34 -1.14 1.09 -1.44
N GLN A 35 -2.18 0.26 -1.42
CA GLN A 35 -2.67 -0.43 -2.63
C GLN A 35 -3.25 0.57 -3.63
N LEU A 36 -4.13 1.47 -3.17
CA LEU A 36 -4.71 2.52 -4.00
C LEU A 36 -3.64 3.45 -4.59
N THR A 37 -2.59 3.74 -3.82
CA THR A 37 -1.43 4.50 -4.31
C THR A 37 -0.70 3.74 -5.42
N ASN A 38 -0.49 2.42 -5.26
CA ASN A 38 0.13 1.60 -6.32
C ASN A 38 -0.73 1.54 -7.58
N ASP A 39 -2.04 1.42 -7.46
CA ASP A 39 -2.95 1.41 -8.60
C ASP A 39 -2.94 2.76 -9.33
N ALA A 40 -2.94 3.87 -8.60
CA ALA A 40 -2.79 5.21 -9.16
C ALA A 40 -1.46 5.37 -9.92
N LEU A 41 -0.35 4.89 -9.35
CA LEU A 41 0.96 4.89 -10.02
C LEU A 41 0.95 4.04 -11.30
N SER A 42 0.25 2.90 -11.29
CA SER A 42 0.08 2.07 -12.49
C SER A 42 -0.68 2.81 -13.60
N LEU A 43 -1.77 3.51 -13.27
CA LEU A 43 -2.51 4.34 -14.23
C LEU A 43 -1.64 5.46 -14.80
N ILE A 44 -0.84 6.14 -13.96
CA ILE A 44 0.09 7.17 -14.42
C ILE A 44 1.14 6.57 -15.39
N MET A 45 1.61 5.35 -15.13
CA MET A 45 2.51 4.65 -16.05
C MET A 45 1.87 4.36 -17.41
N GLU A 46 0.60 3.94 -17.45
CA GLU A 46 -0.11 3.74 -18.70
C GLU A 46 -0.27 5.04 -19.49
N LEU A 47 -0.62 6.14 -18.81
CA LEU A 47 -0.68 7.48 -19.40
C LEU A 47 0.67 7.93 -19.95
N LEU A 48 1.78 7.63 -19.26
CA LEU A 48 3.14 7.89 -19.75
C LEU A 48 3.49 7.09 -21.00
N VAL A 49 3.06 5.83 -21.08
CA VAL A 49 3.25 5.03 -22.30
C VAL A 49 2.45 5.61 -23.45
N LEU A 50 1.21 6.04 -23.19
CA LEU A 50 0.34 6.67 -24.18
C LEU A 50 0.95 7.98 -24.70
N SER A 51 1.41 8.86 -23.80
CA SER A 51 2.04 10.13 -24.17
C SER A 51 3.30 9.93 -25.01
N ARG A 52 4.16 8.96 -24.66
CA ARG A 52 5.32 8.60 -25.48
C ARG A 52 4.95 8.05 -26.86
N ARG A 53 3.84 7.29 -26.98
CA ARG A 53 3.32 6.85 -28.28
C ARG A 53 2.84 8.06 -29.10
N SER A 54 2.13 8.99 -28.48
CA SER A 54 1.67 10.23 -29.13
C SER A 54 2.83 11.09 -29.62
N ILE A 55 3.87 11.28 -28.81
CA ILE A 55 5.11 11.99 -29.19
C ILE A 55 5.77 11.34 -30.40
N ARG A 56 5.87 10.01 -30.43
CA ARG A 56 6.43 9.27 -31.58
C ARG A 56 5.60 9.45 -32.84
N ARG A 57 4.26 9.47 -32.74
CA ARG A 57 3.38 9.75 -33.89
C ARG A 57 3.55 11.19 -34.37
N LEU A 58 3.57 12.15 -33.45
CA LEU A 58 3.73 13.57 -33.76
C LEU A 58 5.05 13.84 -34.48
N ARG A 59 6.14 13.20 -34.04
CA ARG A 59 7.45 13.27 -34.69
C ARG A 59 7.45 12.74 -36.12
N ARG A 60 6.65 11.72 -36.44
CA ARG A 60 6.49 11.22 -37.81
C ARG A 60 5.67 12.16 -38.68
N TYR A 61 4.68 12.84 -38.10
CA TYR A 61 3.78 13.72 -38.85
C TYR A 61 4.43 15.07 -39.20
N ILE A 62 5.15 15.69 -38.26
CA ILE A 62 5.76 17.02 -38.45
C ILE A 62 7.01 16.97 -39.34
N GLY A 63 7.66 15.81 -39.47
CA GLY A 63 8.91 15.68 -40.22
C GLY A 63 10.12 16.29 -39.48
N PRO A 64 11.29 16.42 -40.16
CA PRO A 64 12.57 16.76 -39.52
C PRO A 64 12.72 18.27 -39.27
N VAL A 65 11.83 18.86 -38.47
CA VAL A 65 12.01 20.26 -38.01
C VAL A 65 12.95 20.26 -36.79
N PRO A 66 14.13 20.90 -36.86
CA PRO A 66 15.20 20.72 -35.87
C PRO A 66 14.82 21.20 -34.47
N LEU A 67 14.15 22.36 -34.35
CA LEU A 67 13.72 22.92 -33.06
C LEU A 67 12.65 22.05 -32.38
N ILE A 68 11.63 21.66 -33.13
CA ILE A 68 10.52 20.83 -32.62
C ILE A 68 11.05 19.44 -32.22
N ASN A 69 11.95 18.86 -33.00
CA ASN A 69 12.55 17.58 -32.70
C ASN A 69 13.41 17.62 -31.43
N ARG A 70 14.15 18.71 -31.19
CA ARG A 70 14.92 18.91 -29.96
C ARG A 70 14.01 19.02 -28.73
N LEU A 71 12.92 19.78 -28.83
CA LEU A 71 11.89 19.87 -27.79
C LEU A 71 11.24 18.51 -27.50
N LEU A 72 10.80 17.79 -28.53
CA LEU A 72 10.21 16.45 -28.40
C LEU A 72 11.18 15.47 -27.74
N HIS A 73 12.48 15.58 -28.02
CA HIS A 73 13.50 14.75 -27.39
C HIS A 73 13.66 15.05 -25.90
N ILE A 74 13.68 16.32 -25.49
CA ILE A 74 13.74 16.73 -24.08
C ILE A 74 12.50 16.20 -23.35
N VAL A 75 11.30 16.45 -23.90
CA VAL A 75 10.04 15.96 -23.31
C VAL A 75 10.05 14.43 -23.21
N TYR A 76 10.51 13.72 -24.25
CA TYR A 76 10.60 12.27 -24.23
C TYR A 76 11.57 11.77 -23.15
N TYR A 77 12.70 12.45 -22.96
CA TYR A 77 13.66 12.14 -21.91
C TYR A 77 13.04 12.33 -20.53
N GLU A 78 12.42 13.48 -20.27
CA GLU A 78 11.72 13.77 -19.00
C GLU A 78 10.65 12.72 -18.68
N LEU A 79 9.79 12.37 -19.65
CA LEU A 79 8.80 11.31 -19.48
C LEU A 79 9.44 9.94 -19.21
N THR A 80 10.65 9.71 -19.73
CA THR A 80 11.42 8.49 -19.50
C THR A 80 11.93 8.41 -18.07
N THR A 81 12.56 9.49 -17.61
CA THR A 81 13.05 9.65 -16.24
C THR A 81 11.90 9.55 -15.23
N LEU A 82 10.78 10.22 -15.47
CA LEU A 82 9.60 10.19 -14.61
C LEU A 82 9.02 8.76 -14.51
N GLY A 83 8.95 8.03 -15.63
CA GLY A 83 8.52 6.63 -15.63
C GLY A 83 9.47 5.70 -14.87
N PHE A 84 10.77 5.99 -14.83
CA PHE A 84 11.73 5.27 -14.01
C PHE A 84 11.46 5.51 -12.51
N PHE A 85 11.27 6.77 -12.11
CA PHE A 85 10.97 7.12 -10.72
C PHE A 85 9.67 6.49 -10.24
N ILE A 86 8.61 6.48 -11.05
CA ILE A 86 7.35 5.84 -10.67
C ILE A 86 7.55 4.33 -10.43
N LYS A 87 8.28 3.64 -11.32
CA LYS A 87 8.58 2.22 -11.12
C LYS A 87 9.37 1.97 -9.85
N LEU A 88 10.38 2.80 -9.58
CA LEU A 88 11.18 2.72 -8.37
C LEU A 88 10.31 2.95 -7.12
N PHE A 89 9.42 3.94 -7.16
CA PHE A 89 8.53 4.26 -6.07
C PHE A 89 7.51 3.14 -5.81
N SER A 90 6.91 2.56 -6.86
CA SER A 90 6.02 1.40 -6.72
C SER A 90 6.75 0.18 -6.11
N LEU A 91 8.01 -0.05 -6.49
CA LEU A 91 8.84 -1.10 -5.88
C LEU A 91 9.08 -0.83 -4.40
N LEU A 92 9.44 0.41 -4.05
CA LEU A 92 9.66 0.86 -2.67
C LEU A 92 8.41 0.66 -1.80
N LEU A 93 7.22 0.98 -2.33
CA LEU A 93 5.93 0.78 -1.64
C LEU A 93 5.57 -0.70 -1.43
N ARG A 94 6.15 -1.62 -2.20
CA ARG A 94 5.89 -3.06 -2.03
C ARG A 94 6.46 -3.62 -0.73
N ILE A 95 7.52 -3.02 -0.20
CA ILE A 95 8.17 -3.40 1.06
C ILE A 95 7.25 -3.12 2.26
N PRO A 96 6.77 -1.87 2.51
CA PRO A 96 5.91 -1.58 3.63
C PRO A 96 4.60 -2.38 3.58
N VAL A 97 4.01 -2.61 2.40
CA VAL A 97 2.79 -3.44 2.27
C VAL A 97 3.00 -4.84 2.83
N LYS A 98 4.12 -5.50 2.53
CA LYS A 98 4.43 -6.84 3.06
C LYS A 98 4.62 -6.82 4.58
N VAL A 99 5.32 -5.81 5.10
CA VAL A 99 5.57 -5.65 6.54
C VAL A 99 4.26 -5.38 7.28
N LEU A 100 3.44 -4.46 6.79
CA LEU A 100 2.14 -4.11 7.36
C LEU A 100 1.16 -5.28 7.33
N THR A 101 1.16 -6.08 6.26
CA THR A 101 0.33 -7.30 6.18
C THR A 101 0.72 -8.31 7.26
N ARG A 102 2.02 -8.49 7.51
CA ARG A 102 2.51 -9.37 8.58
C ARG A 102 2.13 -8.83 9.96
N LEU A 103 2.34 -7.54 10.22
CA LEU A 103 1.95 -6.90 11.47
C LEU A 103 0.45 -6.99 11.71
N SER A 104 -0.37 -6.68 10.71
CA SER A 104 -1.83 -6.77 10.77
C SER A 104 -2.29 -8.17 11.17
N ARG A 105 -1.69 -9.23 10.61
CA ARG A 105 -1.97 -10.62 11.01
C ARG A 105 -1.58 -10.91 12.46
N LEU A 106 -0.42 -10.41 12.92
CA LEU A 106 0.01 -10.57 14.31
C LEU A 106 -0.97 -9.90 15.27
N PHE A 107 -1.37 -8.65 15.01
CA PHE A 107 -2.36 -7.96 15.82
C PHE A 107 -3.72 -8.66 15.83
N ARG A 108 -4.16 -9.23 14.70
CA ARG A 108 -5.37 -10.05 14.62
C ARG A 108 -5.26 -11.29 15.50
N ILE A 109 -4.15 -12.02 15.42
CA ILE A 109 -3.89 -13.21 16.23
C ILE A 109 -3.80 -12.84 17.72
N CYS A 110 -3.15 -11.75 18.09
CA CYS A 110 -3.07 -11.31 19.48
C CYS A 110 -4.45 -10.90 20.04
N ALA A 111 -5.29 -10.28 19.20
CA ALA A 111 -6.67 -9.93 19.57
C ALA A 111 -7.57 -11.18 19.75
N HIS A 112 -7.38 -12.23 18.94
CA HIS A 112 -8.19 -13.47 18.98
C HIS A 112 -7.59 -14.64 19.78
N GLY A 113 -6.28 -14.65 20.04
CA GLY A 113 -5.57 -15.77 20.64
C GLY A 113 -5.72 -15.82 22.16
N ARG A 114 -5.84 -14.66 22.81
CA ARG A 114 -6.09 -14.59 24.26
C ARG A 114 -7.46 -15.17 24.63
N THR A 115 -8.46 -15.11 23.76
CA THR A 115 -9.77 -15.73 23.98
C THR A 115 -9.72 -17.26 23.90
N TRP A 116 -8.96 -17.83 22.97
CA TRP A 116 -8.80 -19.29 22.84
C TRP A 116 -8.04 -19.93 24.00
N VAL A 117 -6.95 -19.31 24.46
CA VAL A 117 -6.18 -19.81 25.63
C VAL A 117 -7.00 -19.72 26.93
N LEU A 118 -7.82 -18.69 27.08
CA LEU A 118 -8.75 -18.56 28.22
C LEU A 118 -9.95 -19.53 28.12
N MET A 119 -10.52 -19.75 26.92
CA MET A 119 -11.60 -20.75 26.72
C MET A 119 -11.11 -22.19 26.91
N MET A 120 -9.90 -22.53 26.46
CA MET A 120 -9.31 -23.87 26.64
C MET A 120 -8.94 -24.17 28.10
N ARG A 121 -8.69 -23.15 28.94
CA ARG A 121 -8.49 -23.31 30.40
C ARG A 121 -9.78 -23.44 31.20
N LEU A 122 -10.94 -23.23 30.55
CA LEU A 122 -12.26 -23.23 31.15
C LEU A 122 -13.04 -24.54 30.88
N ARG A 123 -12.37 -25.54 30.31
CA ARG A 123 -12.86 -26.90 30.10
C ARG A 123 -11.99 -27.87 30.88
#